data_AF-A0A6P5F2Q1-F1
#
_entry.id   AF-A0A6P5F2Q1-F1
#
_cell.length_a   1.000
_cell.length_b   1.000
_cell.length_c   1.000
_cell.angle_alpha   90.00
_cell.angle_beta   90.00
_cell.angle_gamma   90.00
#
_symmetry.space_group_name_H-M   'P 1'
#
loop_
_entity.id
_entity.type
_entity.pdbx_description
1 polymer ?
#
loop_
_entity_poly.entity_id
_entity_poly.type
_entity_poly.pdbx_seq_one_letter_code
_entity_poly.pdbx_strand_id
1 'polypeptide(L)'
;MLPTIRSLRIVKELSKFSGRTSLDVDFTLEEIKTLRAKQRYPFRDQSHNGVSRIITFEEYIAIALNADRIVGIYPEIKNPVFINKHVKWADGKTIEDRFIEILKNYGYKGKYMTEDWLKQPLFIQSFAPTSLVYVSSLIDSPKVFLIDDVTVLTEDTKQTYDEITSDAYLDYIKDYVVGIGPWKDTIVPPVNNKLSTPTDLIAKAHVRGLQVHPYTFRNENQFLHFNFFQDPYAEYQYWINKMGVDGLFTDFTGSLHRYQEWTTPKKNN
;
A
#
# COMPACT_ATOMS: atom_id res chain seq x y z
N MET A 1 -8.52 21.64 11.90
CA MET A 1 -7.06 21.37 12.06
C MET A 1 -6.77 20.13 11.24
N LEU A 2 -6.41 20.29 9.97
CA LEU A 2 -6.17 19.15 9.06
C LEU A 2 -4.86 18.46 9.48
N PRO A 3 -4.83 17.13 9.63
CA PRO A 3 -3.60 16.42 9.95
C PRO A 3 -2.60 16.63 8.81
N THR A 4 -1.43 17.13 9.17
CA THR A 4 -0.31 17.34 8.25
C THR A 4 0.09 15.97 7.69
N ILE A 5 -0.01 15.78 6.38
CA ILE A 5 0.44 14.56 5.69
C ILE A 5 1.97 14.46 5.89
N ARG A 6 2.40 13.74 6.91
CA ARG A 6 3.82 13.41 7.11
C ARG A 6 4.19 12.37 6.06
N SER A 7 5.25 12.63 5.30
CA SER A 7 5.75 11.76 4.23
C SER A 7 5.86 10.30 4.72
N LEU A 8 5.00 9.42 4.20
CA LEU A 8 5.16 7.98 4.36
C LEU A 8 6.22 7.52 3.37
N ARG A 9 7.39 7.10 3.88
CA ARG A 9 8.43 6.46 3.05
C ARG A 9 8.05 5.00 2.93
N ILE A 10 7.38 4.64 1.83
CA ILE A 10 6.85 3.30 1.62
C ILE A 10 7.80 2.54 0.70
N VAL A 11 8.39 1.46 1.21
CA VAL A 11 9.11 0.48 0.39
C VAL A 11 8.09 -0.59 0.01
N LYS A 12 7.66 -0.59 -1.26
CA LYS A 12 6.84 -1.66 -1.84
C LYS A 12 7.73 -2.54 -2.70
N GLU A 13 8.30 -3.59 -2.13
CA GLU A 13 8.93 -4.66 -2.90
C GLU A 13 8.63 -6.03 -2.28
N LEU A 14 7.79 -6.81 -2.94
CA LEU A 14 8.12 -8.10 -3.59
C LEU A 14 6.86 -8.64 -4.29
N SER A 15 7.07 -9.27 -5.46
CA SER A 15 6.10 -9.95 -6.34
C SER A 15 5.14 -9.11 -7.20
N LYS A 16 5.59 -8.74 -8.41
CA LYS A 16 4.76 -8.83 -9.63
C LYS A 16 5.71 -9.15 -10.80
N PHE A 17 6.00 -10.44 -10.99
CA PHE A 17 6.52 -10.97 -12.27
C PHE A 17 5.32 -11.17 -13.22
N SER A 18 5.51 -10.78 -14.47
CA SER A 18 4.51 -10.84 -15.53
C SER A 18 4.23 -12.29 -15.92
N GLY A 19 3.08 -12.81 -15.50
CA GLY A 19 2.49 -14.04 -16.03
C GLY A 19 2.92 -15.33 -15.34
N ARG A 20 2.02 -15.87 -14.52
CA ARG A 20 1.99 -17.24 -13.94
C ARG A 20 3.02 -17.56 -12.84
N THR A 21 2.48 -18.09 -11.74
CA THR A 21 3.10 -18.67 -10.54
C THR A 21 4.02 -17.75 -9.74
N SER A 22 3.64 -17.47 -8.50
CA SER A 22 4.55 -16.96 -7.47
C SER A 22 5.64 -18.02 -7.25
N LEU A 23 6.81 -17.84 -7.88
CA LEU A 23 7.96 -18.74 -7.75
C LEU A 23 8.46 -18.85 -6.31
N ASP A 24 8.13 -17.89 -5.45
CA ASP A 24 8.70 -17.76 -4.10
C ASP A 24 8.34 -18.91 -3.14
N VAL A 25 7.30 -19.69 -3.41
CA VAL A 25 6.89 -20.83 -2.54
C VAL A 25 7.62 -22.14 -2.85
N ASP A 26 8.38 -22.19 -3.95
CA ASP A 26 9.10 -23.39 -4.40
C ASP A 26 10.60 -23.36 -4.03
N PHE A 27 11.08 -22.27 -3.43
CA PHE A 27 12.47 -22.11 -2.98
C PHE A 27 12.58 -22.02 -1.47
N THR A 28 13.67 -22.56 -0.93
CA THR A 28 14.07 -22.31 0.45
C THR A 28 14.57 -20.87 0.63
N LEU A 29 14.59 -20.39 1.88
CA LEU A 29 15.18 -19.09 2.18
C LEU A 29 16.67 -19.05 1.78
N GLU A 30 17.42 -20.14 1.96
CA GLU A 30 18.83 -20.22 1.58
C GLU A 30 19.02 -20.01 0.08
N GLU A 31 18.19 -20.64 -0.75
CA GLU A 31 18.19 -20.45 -2.19
C GLU A 31 17.81 -19.01 -2.58
N ILE A 32 16.75 -18.45 -1.99
CA ILE A 32 16.33 -17.05 -2.22
C ILE A 32 17.46 -16.08 -1.88
N LYS A 33 18.22 -16.35 -0.80
CA LYS A 33 19.36 -15.52 -0.39
C LYS A 33 20.56 -15.57 -1.35
N THR A 34 20.63 -16.57 -2.24
CA THR A 34 21.61 -16.58 -3.33
C THR A 34 21.27 -15.60 -4.45
N LEU A 35 19.99 -15.26 -4.62
CA LEU A 35 19.51 -14.38 -5.69
C LEU A 35 19.85 -12.91 -5.43
N ARG A 36 19.75 -12.11 -6.50
CA ARG A 36 19.93 -10.65 -6.46
C ARG A 36 18.80 -9.96 -7.20
N ALA A 37 18.38 -8.82 -6.67
CA ALA A 37 17.32 -8.01 -7.26
C ALA A 37 17.76 -7.43 -8.61
N LYS A 38 16.78 -7.28 -9.50
CA LYS A 38 16.95 -6.67 -10.83
C LYS A 38 15.78 -5.72 -11.09
N GLN A 39 16.10 -4.53 -11.58
CA GLN A 39 15.12 -3.55 -11.99
C GLN A 39 14.32 -4.08 -13.19
N ARG A 40 13.00 -4.21 -13.02
CA ARG A 40 12.11 -4.73 -14.07
C ARG A 40 11.82 -3.73 -15.18
N TYR A 41 11.90 -2.43 -14.89
CA TYR A 41 11.58 -1.38 -15.86
C TYR A 41 12.85 -0.97 -16.62
N PRO A 42 12.95 -1.24 -17.94
CA PRO A 42 14.17 -0.99 -18.69
C PRO A 42 14.54 0.50 -18.80
N PHE A 43 13.56 1.39 -18.63
CA PHE A 43 13.74 2.85 -18.64
C PHE A 43 14.16 3.42 -17.28
N ARG A 44 14.20 2.62 -16.20
CA ARG A 44 14.72 3.04 -14.90
C ARG A 44 16.22 2.73 -14.81
N ASP A 45 16.89 3.36 -13.85
CA ASP A 45 18.30 3.10 -13.60
C ASP A 45 18.56 1.61 -13.35
N GLN A 46 19.48 1.06 -14.14
CA GLN A 46 19.91 -0.34 -14.11
C GLN A 46 21.18 -0.55 -13.29
N SER A 47 21.82 0.53 -12.80
CA SER A 47 23.13 0.49 -12.12
C SER A 47 23.15 -0.36 -10.84
N HIS A 48 21.99 -0.58 -10.23
CA HIS A 48 21.82 -1.38 -9.01
C HIS A 48 21.49 -2.86 -9.26
N ASN A 49 21.39 -3.29 -10.52
CA ASN A 49 21.12 -4.69 -10.84
C ASN A 49 22.23 -5.60 -10.29
N GLY A 50 21.84 -6.68 -9.60
CA GLY A 50 22.80 -7.64 -9.05
C GLY A 50 23.45 -7.20 -7.72
N VAL A 51 23.19 -5.97 -7.25
CA VAL A 51 23.78 -5.44 -6.01
C VAL A 51 22.97 -5.87 -4.79
N SER A 52 21.67 -5.58 -4.79
CA SER A 52 20.81 -5.81 -3.62
C SER A 52 20.36 -7.26 -3.50
N ARG A 53 20.33 -7.79 -2.27
CA ARG A 53 19.76 -9.10 -1.94
C ARG A 53 18.25 -8.99 -1.74
N ILE A 54 17.57 -10.13 -1.89
CA ILE A 54 16.19 -10.27 -1.41
C ILE A 54 16.23 -10.32 0.13
N ILE A 55 15.43 -9.49 0.78
CA ILE A 55 15.36 -9.39 2.25
C ILE A 55 14.14 -10.12 2.79
N THR A 56 14.23 -10.62 4.02
CA THR A 56 13.09 -11.19 4.75
C THR A 56 12.21 -10.08 5.32
N PHE A 57 11.03 -10.46 5.81
CA PHE A 57 10.14 -9.50 6.47
C PHE A 57 10.74 -8.95 7.76
N GLU A 58 11.43 -9.79 8.52
CA GLU A 58 12.17 -9.40 9.73
C GLU A 58 13.30 -8.42 9.43
N GLU A 59 14.09 -8.63 8.37
CA GLU A 59 15.12 -7.69 7.94
C GLU A 59 14.52 -6.35 7.49
N TYR A 60 13.38 -6.38 6.79
CA TYR A 60 12.63 -5.17 6.43
C TYR A 60 12.19 -4.39 7.68
N ILE A 61 11.63 -5.07 8.67
CA ILE A 61 11.25 -4.48 9.96
C ILE A 61 12.48 -3.88 10.66
N ALA A 62 13.58 -4.62 10.71
CA ALA A 62 14.81 -4.17 11.34
C ALA A 62 15.36 -2.90 10.69
N ILE A 63 15.27 -2.75 9.35
CA ILE A 63 15.67 -1.51 8.66
C ILE A 63 14.85 -0.32 9.16
N ALA A 64 13.52 -0.48 9.34
CA ALA A 64 12.66 0.60 9.82
C ALA A 64 12.94 0.97 11.29
N LEU A 65 13.15 -0.03 12.15
CA LEU A 65 13.42 0.18 13.58
C LEU A 65 14.79 0.82 13.85
N ASN A 66 15.78 0.58 12.99
CA ASN A 66 17.13 1.13 13.13
C ASN A 66 17.31 2.48 12.43
N ALA A 67 16.26 3.11 11.92
CA ALA A 67 16.35 4.45 11.34
C ALA A 67 16.52 5.52 12.43
N ASP A 68 17.26 6.60 12.12
CA ASP A 68 17.50 7.73 13.05
C ASP A 68 16.24 8.56 13.38
N ARG A 69 15.08 8.12 12.90
CA ARG A 69 13.78 8.73 13.14
C ARG A 69 12.71 7.64 13.14
N ILE A 70 11.55 7.96 13.70
CA ILE A 70 10.39 7.08 13.57
C ILE A 70 10.02 6.94 12.08
N VAL A 71 10.08 5.71 11.59
CA VAL A 71 9.65 5.30 10.24
C VAL A 71 8.53 4.28 10.43
N GLY A 72 7.34 4.63 9.93
CA GLY A 72 6.24 3.68 9.87
C GLY A 72 6.43 2.65 8.76
N ILE A 73 5.94 1.43 8.96
CA ILE A 73 5.91 0.39 7.94
C ILE A 73 4.50 0.19 7.37
N TYR A 74 4.43 -0.26 6.13
CA TYR A 74 3.16 -0.47 5.42
C TYR A 74 3.15 -1.80 4.62
N PRO A 75 3.37 -2.95 5.29
CA PRO A 75 3.46 -4.24 4.62
C PRO A 75 2.12 -4.73 4.01
N GLU A 76 2.21 -5.39 2.86
CA GLU A 76 1.08 -6.01 2.14
C GLU A 76 1.09 -7.53 2.35
N ILE A 77 -0.02 -8.11 2.81
CA ILE A 77 -0.22 -9.57 2.77
C ILE A 77 -0.62 -9.93 1.34
N LYS A 78 0.29 -10.61 0.64
CA LYS A 78 0.17 -10.89 -0.78
C LYS A 78 -0.46 -12.26 -1.05
N ASN A 79 -1.51 -12.26 -1.86
CA ASN A 79 -2.18 -13.46 -2.37
C ASN A 79 -2.43 -14.54 -1.30
N PRO A 80 -3.06 -14.21 -0.15
CA PRO A 80 -3.17 -15.12 0.99
C PRO A 80 -3.87 -16.44 0.63
N VAL A 81 -4.83 -16.44 -0.31
CA VAL A 81 -5.51 -17.67 -0.74
C VAL A 81 -4.53 -18.61 -1.44
N PHE A 82 -3.73 -18.08 -2.37
CA PHE A 82 -2.67 -18.85 -3.02
C PHE A 82 -1.66 -19.39 -2.01
N ILE A 83 -1.15 -18.54 -1.11
CA ILE A 83 -0.13 -18.96 -0.13
C ILE A 83 -0.67 -20.02 0.81
N ASN A 84 -1.85 -19.81 1.41
CA ASN A 84 -2.45 -20.78 2.33
C ASN A 84 -2.83 -22.10 1.64
N LYS A 85 -3.01 -22.10 0.31
CA LYS A 85 -3.21 -23.33 -0.45
C LYS A 85 -1.92 -24.12 -0.62
N HIS A 86 -0.79 -23.47 -0.92
CA HIS A 86 0.46 -24.13 -1.32
C HIS A 86 1.44 -24.33 -0.17
N VAL A 87 1.40 -23.45 0.84
CA VAL A 87 2.27 -23.54 2.02
C VAL A 87 1.46 -24.07 3.19
N LYS A 88 1.91 -25.19 3.77
CA LYS A 88 1.30 -25.81 4.95
C LYS A 88 2.31 -25.85 6.07
N TRP A 89 2.06 -25.07 7.12
CA TRP A 89 2.85 -25.13 8.34
C TRP A 89 2.38 -26.30 9.22
N ALA A 90 3.33 -26.96 9.91
CA ALA A 90 3.05 -28.13 10.73
C ALA A 90 2.09 -27.86 11.89
N ASP A 91 2.06 -26.61 12.38
CA ASP A 91 1.15 -26.14 13.43
C ASP A 91 -0.21 -25.65 12.89
N GLY A 92 -0.47 -25.80 11.59
CA GLY A 92 -1.72 -25.41 10.95
C GLY A 92 -1.91 -23.90 10.78
N LYS A 93 -0.93 -23.08 11.15
CA LYS A 93 -0.98 -21.63 10.98
C LYS A 93 -1.04 -21.23 9.51
N THR A 94 -1.70 -20.11 9.25
CA THR A 94 -1.81 -19.45 7.95
C THR A 94 -0.71 -18.40 7.75
N ILE A 95 -0.60 -17.83 6.54
CA ILE A 95 0.31 -16.71 6.27
C ILE A 95 -0.05 -15.49 7.13
N GLU A 96 -1.34 -15.25 7.39
CA GLU A 96 -1.80 -14.21 8.29
C GLU A 96 -1.26 -14.41 9.71
N ASP A 97 -1.36 -15.63 10.24
CA ASP A 97 -0.86 -15.95 11.58
C ASP A 97 0.64 -15.68 11.69
N ARG A 98 1.43 -16.14 10.70
CA ARG A 98 2.88 -15.94 10.66
C ARG A 98 3.25 -14.47 10.54
N PHE A 99 2.55 -13.75 9.65
CA PHE A 99 2.76 -12.33 9.43
C PHE A 99 2.49 -11.51 10.70
N ILE A 100 1.41 -11.81 11.42
CA ILE A 100 1.08 -11.13 12.68
C ILE A 100 1.99 -11.55 13.83
N GLU A 101 2.39 -12.82 13.91
CA GLU A 101 3.35 -13.30 14.89
C GLU A 101 4.68 -12.55 14.78
N ILE A 102 5.21 -12.37 13.56
CA ILE A 102 6.42 -11.58 13.33
C ILE A 102 6.22 -10.13 13.79
N LEU A 103 5.14 -9.47 13.37
CA LEU A 103 4.87 -8.08 13.78
C LEU A 103 4.81 -7.92 15.32
N LYS A 104 4.13 -8.83 16.02
CA LYS A 104 4.04 -8.83 17.48
C LYS A 104 5.39 -9.07 18.14
N ASN A 105 6.20 -9.99 17.61
CA ASN A 105 7.55 -10.27 18.13
C ASN A 105 8.47 -9.04 18.03
N TYR A 106 8.25 -8.16 17.05
CA TYR A 106 8.94 -6.88 16.90
C TYR A 106 8.23 -5.70 17.61
N GLY A 107 7.23 -5.97 18.45
CA GLY A 107 6.59 -4.97 19.31
C GLY A 107 5.52 -4.11 18.65
N TYR A 108 5.14 -4.39 17.40
CA TYR A 108 4.05 -3.64 16.74
C TYR A 108 2.70 -3.91 17.39
N LYS A 109 1.97 -2.84 17.70
CA LYS A 109 0.65 -2.85 18.34
C LYS A 109 -0.01 -1.47 18.24
N GLY A 110 -1.27 -1.39 18.65
CA GLY A 110 -1.97 -0.15 18.91
C GLY A 110 -2.84 0.28 17.73
N LYS A 111 -4.07 0.69 18.05
CA LYS A 111 -5.00 1.26 17.08
C LYS A 111 -4.45 2.55 16.46
N TYR A 112 -4.97 2.89 15.28
CA TYR A 112 -4.58 4.11 14.57
C TYR A 112 -4.57 5.35 15.48
N MET A 113 -3.51 6.15 15.40
CA MET A 113 -3.32 7.40 16.16
C MET A 113 -3.29 7.26 17.70
N THR A 114 -3.24 6.05 18.24
CA THR A 114 -2.92 5.85 19.66
C THR A 114 -1.43 6.13 19.93
N GLU A 115 -1.08 6.38 21.19
CA GLU A 115 0.31 6.63 21.58
C GLU A 115 1.25 5.47 21.20
N ASP A 116 0.79 4.22 21.39
CA ASP A 116 1.54 3.03 21.00
C ASP A 116 1.79 3.00 19.49
N TRP A 117 0.76 3.29 18.69
CA TRP A 117 0.90 3.35 17.23
C TRP A 117 1.82 4.48 16.79
N LEU A 118 1.77 5.66 17.43
CA LEU A 118 2.63 6.80 17.09
C LEU A 118 4.12 6.54 17.35
N LYS A 119 4.45 5.69 18.32
CA LYS A 119 5.83 5.27 18.61
C LYS A 119 6.39 4.33 17.54
N GLN A 120 5.54 3.48 16.98
CA GLN A 120 5.95 2.47 16.00
C GLN A 120 4.85 2.24 14.95
N PRO A 121 4.67 3.19 14.00
CA PRO A 121 3.52 3.19 13.12
C PRO A 121 3.50 1.98 12.17
N LEU A 122 2.35 1.32 12.09
CA LEU A 122 2.11 0.17 11.22
C LEU A 122 0.77 0.34 10.53
N PHE A 123 0.74 0.11 9.23
CA PHE A 123 -0.48 -0.24 8.49
C PHE A 123 -0.33 -1.61 7.86
N ILE A 124 -1.37 -2.42 7.87
CA ILE A 124 -1.42 -3.71 7.18
C ILE A 124 -2.37 -3.57 5.99
N GLN A 125 -1.98 -4.04 4.81
CA GLN A 125 -2.86 -4.00 3.64
C GLN A 125 -2.97 -5.33 2.91
N SER A 126 -4.09 -5.52 2.22
CA SER A 126 -4.28 -6.66 1.32
C SER A 126 -5.39 -6.37 0.32
N PHE A 127 -5.35 -7.05 -0.82
CA PHE A 127 -6.46 -7.13 -1.78
C PHE A 127 -7.51 -8.18 -1.36
N ALA A 128 -7.21 -9.02 -0.36
CA ALA A 128 -8.09 -10.06 0.11
C ALA A 128 -8.85 -9.57 1.36
N PRO A 129 -10.13 -9.13 1.25
CA PRO A 129 -10.90 -8.62 2.38
C PRO A 129 -11.05 -9.63 3.53
N THR A 130 -11.21 -10.93 3.25
CA THR A 130 -11.35 -11.94 4.32
C THR A 130 -10.06 -12.08 5.13
N SER A 131 -8.90 -11.89 4.51
CA SER A 131 -7.60 -11.85 5.19
C SER A 131 -7.52 -10.66 6.17
N LEU A 132 -8.00 -9.48 5.77
CA LEU A 132 -8.05 -8.30 6.64
C LEU A 132 -9.04 -8.48 7.80
N VAL A 133 -10.20 -9.06 7.54
CA VAL A 133 -11.18 -9.41 8.58
C VAL A 133 -10.58 -10.41 9.56
N TYR A 134 -9.90 -11.46 9.09
CA TYR A 134 -9.24 -12.42 9.96
C TYR A 134 -8.15 -11.76 10.81
N VAL A 135 -7.25 -11.00 10.18
CA VAL A 135 -6.16 -10.27 10.85
C VAL A 135 -6.69 -9.27 11.88
N SER A 136 -7.90 -8.72 11.70
CA SER A 136 -8.52 -7.82 12.67
C SER A 136 -8.75 -8.46 14.04
N SER A 137 -8.93 -9.78 14.09
CA SER A 137 -9.05 -10.55 15.34
C SER A 137 -7.69 -10.81 16.00
N LEU A 138 -6.60 -10.69 15.25
CA LEU A 138 -5.25 -11.02 15.71
C LEU A 138 -4.48 -9.80 16.19
N ILE A 139 -4.69 -8.62 15.60
CA ILE A 139 -4.00 -7.37 15.98
C ILE A 139 -4.92 -6.15 15.81
N ASP A 140 -4.79 -5.19 16.72
CA ASP A 140 -5.57 -3.95 16.74
C ASP A 140 -5.01 -2.84 15.82
N SER A 141 -3.78 -3.01 15.32
CA SER A 141 -3.14 -2.13 14.34
C SER A 141 -4.02 -1.88 13.11
N PRO A 142 -3.91 -0.72 12.45
CA PRO A 142 -4.80 -0.35 11.35
C PRO A 142 -4.60 -1.19 10.10
N LYS A 143 -5.72 -1.55 9.47
CA LYS A 143 -5.78 -2.28 8.20
C LYS A 143 -6.26 -1.35 7.09
N VAL A 144 -5.79 -1.57 5.86
CA VAL A 144 -6.24 -0.85 4.66
C VAL A 144 -6.61 -1.85 3.56
N PHE A 145 -7.83 -1.73 3.06
CA PHE A 145 -8.35 -2.57 2.00
C PHE A 145 -7.92 -2.07 0.62
N LEU A 146 -7.11 -2.86 -0.09
CA LEU A 146 -6.67 -2.52 -1.44
C LEU A 146 -7.74 -2.86 -2.47
N ILE A 147 -7.97 -1.93 -3.40
CA ILE A 147 -8.93 -2.08 -4.49
C ILE A 147 -8.16 -1.98 -5.82
N ASP A 148 -8.23 -3.02 -6.63
CA ASP A 148 -7.54 -3.08 -7.92
C ASP A 148 -8.42 -2.49 -9.05
N ASP A 149 -8.00 -2.67 -10.29
CA ASP A 149 -8.76 -2.27 -11.48
C ASP A 149 -10.20 -2.81 -11.49
N VAL A 150 -11.09 -2.10 -12.18
CA VAL A 150 -12.53 -2.40 -12.24
C VAL A 150 -12.85 -3.78 -12.80
N THR A 151 -11.93 -4.39 -13.54
CA THR A 151 -12.08 -5.73 -14.13
C THR A 151 -11.55 -6.86 -13.24
N VAL A 152 -10.89 -6.54 -12.13
CA VAL A 152 -10.21 -7.51 -11.27
C VAL A 152 -11.12 -7.89 -10.10
N LEU A 153 -11.42 -9.18 -9.99
CA LEU A 153 -12.16 -9.72 -8.85
C LEU A 153 -11.25 -9.86 -7.62
N THR A 154 -11.81 -9.74 -6.42
CA THR A 154 -11.10 -10.11 -5.19
C THR A 154 -10.67 -11.57 -5.23
N GLU A 155 -9.48 -11.86 -4.69
CA GLU A 155 -8.90 -13.20 -4.77
C GLU A 155 -9.72 -14.25 -4.01
N ASP A 156 -10.21 -13.88 -2.83
CA ASP A 156 -10.85 -14.72 -1.82
C ASP A 156 -12.37 -14.79 -1.94
N THR A 157 -13.03 -13.68 -2.24
CA THR A 157 -14.50 -13.62 -2.31
C THR A 157 -15.05 -13.60 -3.73
N LYS A 158 -14.19 -13.43 -4.75
CA LYS A 158 -14.58 -13.29 -6.17
C LYS A 158 -15.57 -12.15 -6.44
N GLN A 159 -15.58 -11.14 -5.58
CA GLN A 159 -16.42 -9.97 -5.72
C GLN A 159 -15.85 -9.00 -6.76
N THR A 160 -16.75 -8.37 -7.50
CA THR A 160 -16.48 -7.33 -8.49
C THR A 160 -16.13 -5.99 -7.83
N TYR A 161 -15.56 -5.08 -8.62
CA TYR A 161 -15.29 -3.71 -8.20
C TYR A 161 -16.56 -3.00 -7.68
N ASP A 162 -17.69 -3.14 -8.39
CA ASP A 162 -18.95 -2.50 -8.02
C ASP A 162 -19.48 -3.03 -6.68
N GLU A 163 -19.33 -4.34 -6.42
CA GLU A 163 -19.71 -4.93 -5.14
C GLU A 163 -18.85 -4.38 -4.00
N ILE A 164 -17.52 -4.38 -4.14
CA ILE A 164 -16.60 -3.98 -3.07
C ILE A 164 -16.52 -2.45 -2.86
N THR A 165 -17.06 -1.67 -3.79
CA THR A 165 -17.16 -0.19 -3.68
C THR A 165 -18.59 0.29 -3.43
N SER A 166 -19.56 -0.63 -3.32
CA SER A 166 -20.93 -0.30 -2.96
C SER A 166 -21.04 0.26 -1.54
N ASP A 167 -22.06 1.06 -1.30
CA ASP A 167 -22.33 1.62 0.03
C ASP A 167 -22.47 0.53 1.09
N ALA A 168 -23.20 -0.54 0.79
CA ALA A 168 -23.38 -1.67 1.69
C ALA A 168 -22.05 -2.35 2.06
N TYR A 169 -21.16 -2.53 1.09
CA TYR A 169 -19.87 -3.15 1.35
C TYR A 169 -18.93 -2.23 2.13
N LEU A 170 -18.91 -0.93 1.81
CA LEU A 170 -18.12 0.05 2.56
C LEU A 170 -18.62 0.19 4.00
N ASP A 171 -19.94 0.06 4.24
CA ASP A 171 -20.51 0.02 5.59
C ASP A 171 -20.15 -1.24 6.36
N TYR A 172 -19.96 -2.37 5.68
CA TYR A 172 -19.47 -3.61 6.30
C TYR A 172 -17.97 -3.55 6.61
N ILE A 173 -17.14 -3.18 5.63
CA ILE A 173 -15.68 -3.34 5.76
C ILE A 173 -15.08 -2.31 6.73
N LYS A 174 -15.74 -1.17 6.95
CA LYS A 174 -15.25 -0.10 7.84
C LYS A 174 -15.08 -0.53 9.29
N ASP A 175 -15.75 -1.61 9.73
CA ASP A 175 -15.57 -2.16 11.07
C ASP A 175 -14.20 -2.86 11.23
N TYR A 176 -13.52 -3.18 10.13
CA TYR A 176 -12.28 -3.95 10.10
C TYR A 176 -11.07 -3.16 9.61
N VAL A 177 -11.29 -2.09 8.83
CA VAL A 177 -10.24 -1.30 8.19
C VAL A 177 -10.39 0.18 8.53
N VAL A 178 -9.27 0.91 8.55
CA VAL A 178 -9.27 2.37 8.76
C VAL A 178 -9.27 3.15 7.44
N GLY A 179 -9.11 2.45 6.31
CA GLY A 179 -9.06 3.08 5.01
C GLY A 179 -9.08 2.11 3.85
N ILE A 180 -9.15 2.67 2.64
CA ILE A 180 -9.04 1.98 1.37
C ILE A 180 -7.82 2.49 0.61
N GLY A 181 -7.19 1.62 -0.16
CA GLY A 181 -6.09 1.95 -1.07
C GLY A 181 -6.44 1.55 -2.50
N PRO A 182 -7.20 2.37 -3.24
CA PRO A 182 -7.58 2.06 -4.61
C PRO A 182 -6.47 2.40 -5.62
N TRP A 183 -6.51 1.76 -6.79
CA TRP A 183 -5.77 2.27 -7.95
C TRP A 183 -6.29 3.67 -8.32
N LYS A 184 -5.40 4.66 -8.50
CA LYS A 184 -5.78 6.06 -8.71
C LYS A 184 -6.73 6.25 -9.91
N ASP A 185 -6.55 5.48 -10.97
CA ASP A 185 -7.37 5.58 -12.19
C ASP A 185 -8.79 5.01 -11.99
N THR A 186 -9.09 4.26 -10.93
CA THR A 186 -10.48 3.87 -10.61
C THR A 186 -11.24 4.98 -9.87
N ILE A 187 -10.52 5.92 -9.23
CA ILE A 187 -11.13 7.12 -8.65
C ILE A 187 -11.36 8.18 -9.72
N VAL A 188 -10.38 8.44 -10.59
CA VAL A 188 -10.50 9.41 -11.69
C VAL A 188 -10.15 8.72 -13.01
N PRO A 189 -11.13 8.06 -13.67
CA PRO A 189 -10.88 7.30 -14.88
C PRO A 189 -10.34 8.16 -16.01
N PRO A 190 -9.26 7.75 -16.70
CA PRO A 190 -8.79 8.46 -17.88
C PRO A 190 -9.53 8.02 -19.15
N VAL A 191 -9.78 8.96 -20.06
CA VAL A 191 -10.22 8.70 -21.45
C VAL A 191 -9.18 9.32 -22.38
N ASN A 192 -8.58 8.52 -23.27
CA ASN A 192 -7.48 8.96 -24.14
C ASN A 192 -6.34 9.66 -23.37
N ASN A 193 -5.97 9.09 -22.22
CA ASN A 193 -4.97 9.61 -21.28
C ASN A 193 -5.26 11.02 -20.71
N LYS A 194 -6.53 11.46 -20.75
CA LYS A 194 -7.00 12.65 -20.06
C LYS A 194 -7.96 12.25 -18.96
N LEU A 195 -7.81 12.82 -17.78
CA LEU A 195 -8.72 12.63 -16.65
C LEU A 195 -10.16 12.96 -17.07
N SER A 196 -11.09 12.05 -16.76
CA SER A 196 -12.52 12.28 -16.89
C SER A 196 -13.14 12.70 -15.55
N THR A 197 -14.47 12.60 -15.43
CA THR A 197 -15.19 12.93 -14.19
C THR A 197 -14.77 11.98 -13.06
N PRO A 198 -14.36 12.50 -11.90
CA PRO A 198 -14.11 11.68 -10.72
C PRO A 198 -15.34 10.87 -10.30
N THR A 199 -15.12 9.67 -9.77
CA THR A 199 -16.15 8.89 -9.08
C THR A 199 -16.43 9.48 -7.69
N ASP A 200 -17.49 8.99 -7.04
CA ASP A 200 -17.84 9.38 -5.67
C ASP A 200 -17.13 8.53 -4.59
N LEU A 201 -16.17 7.67 -4.97
CA LEU A 201 -15.53 6.72 -4.06
C LEU A 201 -14.83 7.39 -2.87
N ILE A 202 -14.15 8.52 -3.10
CA ILE A 202 -13.52 9.28 -2.00
C ILE A 202 -14.58 9.78 -1.02
N ALA A 203 -15.66 10.39 -1.52
CA ALA A 203 -16.73 10.92 -0.67
C ALA A 203 -17.42 9.80 0.12
N LYS A 204 -17.68 8.65 -0.53
CA LYS A 204 -18.24 7.45 0.10
C LYS A 204 -17.35 6.88 1.20
N ALA A 205 -16.03 6.92 1.03
CA ALA A 205 -15.08 6.49 2.05
C ALA A 205 -15.04 7.49 3.22
N HIS A 206 -14.92 8.78 2.94
CA HIS A 206 -14.81 9.83 3.95
C HIS A 206 -16.05 9.95 4.85
N VAL A 207 -17.26 9.84 4.29
CA VAL A 207 -18.51 9.86 5.11
C VAL A 207 -18.58 8.69 6.09
N ARG A 208 -17.80 7.63 5.85
CA ARG A 208 -17.67 6.44 6.72
C ARG A 208 -16.43 6.50 7.63
N GLY A 209 -15.68 7.60 7.60
CA GLY A 209 -14.44 7.75 8.38
C GLY A 209 -13.27 6.93 7.84
N LEU A 210 -13.35 6.43 6.60
CA LEU A 210 -12.28 5.68 5.95
C LEU A 210 -11.30 6.63 5.27
N GLN A 211 -10.01 6.45 5.54
CA GLN A 211 -8.93 7.12 4.80
C GLN A 211 -8.84 6.60 3.36
N VAL A 212 -8.35 7.42 2.44
CA VAL A 212 -8.12 7.03 1.05
C VAL A 212 -6.65 7.23 0.67
N HIS A 213 -5.95 6.11 0.42
CA HIS A 213 -4.52 6.08 0.09
C HIS A 213 -4.27 5.50 -1.32
N PRO A 214 -4.52 6.23 -2.41
CA PRO A 214 -4.41 5.65 -3.74
C PRO A 214 -2.99 5.32 -4.15
N TYR A 215 -2.87 4.35 -5.06
CA TYR A 215 -1.62 3.93 -5.66
C TYR A 215 -1.69 3.94 -7.20
N THR A 216 -0.59 3.95 -7.96
CA THR A 216 0.77 4.32 -7.58
C THR A 216 1.20 5.51 -8.43
N PHE A 217 1.73 6.53 -7.77
CA PHE A 217 2.19 7.77 -8.38
C PHE A 217 3.63 7.60 -8.84
N ARG A 218 3.89 7.92 -10.11
CA ARG A 218 5.15 7.68 -10.80
C ARG A 218 5.47 8.89 -11.66
N ASN A 219 6.69 9.40 -11.55
CA ASN A 219 7.10 10.64 -12.18
C ASN A 219 7.36 10.50 -13.68
N GLU A 220 7.57 9.28 -14.17
CA GLU A 220 7.88 9.06 -15.58
C GLU A 220 6.66 9.40 -16.45
N ASN A 221 6.89 10.11 -17.55
CA ASN A 221 5.84 10.66 -18.44
C ASN A 221 4.77 9.65 -18.87
N GLN A 222 5.13 8.38 -19.05
CA GLN A 222 4.19 7.32 -19.44
C GLN A 222 3.13 7.00 -18.36
N PHE A 223 3.35 7.42 -17.12
CA PHE A 223 2.43 7.22 -15.99
C PHE A 223 1.68 8.51 -15.57
N LEU A 224 2.00 9.63 -16.22
CA LEU A 224 1.34 10.92 -15.99
C LEU A 224 0.28 11.15 -17.07
N HIS A 225 -0.95 11.45 -16.63
CA HIS A 225 -2.01 11.86 -17.54
C HIS A 225 -1.72 13.24 -18.14
N PHE A 226 -2.22 13.48 -19.36
CA PHE A 226 -1.93 14.71 -20.11
C PHE A 226 -2.37 16.00 -19.39
N ASN A 227 -3.33 15.90 -18.47
CA ASN A 227 -3.78 17.01 -17.62
C ASN A 227 -2.66 17.63 -16.78
N PHE A 228 -1.59 16.87 -16.50
CA PHE A 228 -0.49 17.31 -15.66
C PHE A 228 0.70 17.84 -16.45
N PHE A 229 0.66 17.88 -17.78
CA PHE A 229 1.73 18.45 -18.62
C PHE A 229 3.13 17.93 -18.28
N GLN A 230 3.25 16.63 -17.97
CA GLN A 230 4.50 15.97 -17.53
C GLN A 230 5.08 16.51 -16.21
N ASP A 231 4.27 17.21 -15.40
CA ASP A 231 4.63 17.72 -14.09
C ASP A 231 4.05 16.84 -12.97
N PRO A 232 4.87 16.04 -12.26
CA PRO A 232 4.40 15.24 -11.13
C PRO A 232 3.93 16.09 -9.94
N TYR A 233 4.37 17.34 -9.81
CA TYR A 233 3.89 18.23 -8.74
C TYR A 233 2.47 18.72 -9.01
N ALA A 234 2.10 18.93 -10.27
CA ALA A 234 0.72 19.17 -10.67
C ALA A 234 -0.18 17.97 -10.35
N GLU A 235 0.33 16.74 -10.52
CA GLU A 235 -0.38 15.53 -10.10
C GLU A 235 -0.57 15.48 -8.57
N TYR A 236 0.48 15.71 -7.78
CA TYR A 236 0.34 15.76 -6.32
C TYR A 236 -0.63 16.85 -5.85
N GLN A 237 -0.56 18.05 -6.44
CA GLN A 237 -1.49 19.14 -6.15
C GLN A 237 -2.94 18.72 -6.41
N TYR A 238 -3.20 18.08 -7.53
CA TYR A 238 -4.54 17.60 -7.87
C TYR A 238 -5.04 16.57 -6.86
N TRP A 239 -4.26 15.54 -6.57
CA TRP A 239 -4.72 14.46 -5.71
C TRP A 239 -4.82 14.84 -4.24
N ILE A 240 -3.84 15.57 -3.71
CA ILE A 240 -3.81 15.96 -2.29
C ILE A 240 -4.79 17.10 -2.02
N ASN A 241 -4.75 18.18 -2.81
CA ASN A 241 -5.49 19.39 -2.47
C ASN A 241 -6.85 19.49 -3.17
N LYS A 242 -7.01 18.95 -4.38
CA LYS A 242 -8.30 19.00 -5.09
C LYS A 242 -9.16 17.77 -4.81
N MET A 243 -8.59 16.57 -4.88
CA MET A 243 -9.31 15.33 -4.59
C MET A 243 -9.38 15.03 -3.09
N GLY A 244 -8.45 15.55 -2.28
CA GLY A 244 -8.50 15.44 -0.83
C GLY A 244 -8.10 14.07 -0.30
N VAL A 245 -7.17 13.36 -0.96
CA VAL A 245 -6.70 12.04 -0.46
C VAL A 245 -5.86 12.20 0.80
N ASP A 246 -5.98 11.25 1.73
CA ASP A 246 -5.36 11.31 3.07
C ASP A 246 -3.87 10.94 3.06
N GLY A 247 -3.44 10.24 2.01
CA GLY A 247 -2.10 9.75 1.77
C GLY A 247 -2.01 9.18 0.36
N LEU A 248 -0.83 8.80 -0.10
CA LEU A 248 -0.67 8.15 -1.40
C LEU A 248 0.58 7.27 -1.46
N PHE A 249 0.59 6.31 -2.37
CA PHE A 249 1.76 5.49 -2.66
C PHE A 249 2.50 6.03 -3.87
N THR A 250 3.79 6.36 -3.73
CA THR A 250 4.63 6.84 -4.83
C THR A 250 5.97 6.11 -4.89
N ASP A 251 6.46 5.85 -6.10
CA ASP A 251 7.81 5.36 -6.32
C ASP A 251 8.87 6.49 -6.14
N PHE A 252 8.43 7.76 -6.00
CA PHE A 252 9.29 8.96 -6.00
C PHE A 252 9.14 9.77 -4.71
N THR A 253 9.43 9.15 -3.57
CA THR A 253 9.27 9.77 -2.24
C THR A 253 9.99 11.12 -2.08
N GLY A 254 11.17 11.29 -2.70
CA GLY A 254 11.89 12.56 -2.69
C GLY A 254 11.18 13.71 -3.43
N SER A 255 10.43 13.39 -4.50
CA SER A 255 9.63 14.38 -5.23
C SER A 255 8.43 14.80 -4.39
N LEU A 256 7.69 13.85 -3.81
CA LEU A 256 6.59 14.16 -2.91
C LEU A 256 7.06 15.00 -1.70
N HIS A 257 8.21 14.65 -1.11
CA HIS A 257 8.76 15.41 0.02
C HIS A 257 9.03 16.87 -0.35
N ARG A 258 9.71 17.13 -1.48
CA ARG A 258 9.94 18.50 -1.98
C ARG A 258 8.64 19.26 -2.22
N TYR A 259 7.66 18.60 -2.84
CA TYR A 259 6.33 19.20 -3.03
C TYR A 259 5.71 19.64 -1.70
N GLN A 260 5.78 18.79 -0.68
CA GLN A 260 5.26 19.10 0.67
C GLN A 260 6.01 20.27 1.31
N GLU A 261 7.35 20.32 1.19
CA GLU A 261 8.16 21.45 1.70
C GLU A 261 7.77 22.77 1.04
N TRP A 262 7.49 22.77 -0.27
CA TRP A 262 7.14 23.97 -1.02
C TRP A 262 5.72 24.46 -0.76
N THR A 263 4.78 23.55 -0.49
CA THR A 263 3.35 23.87 -0.36
C THR A 263 2.88 23.99 1.08
N THR A 264 3.69 23.57 2.07
CA THR A 264 3.39 23.81 3.48
C THR A 264 3.54 25.31 3.77
N PRO A 265 2.50 26.02 4.25
CA PRO A 265 2.63 27.41 4.63
C PRO A 265 3.75 27.56 5.67
N LYS A 266 4.69 28.50 5.45
CA LYS A 266 5.67 28.81 6.48
C LYS A 266 4.91 29.20 7.74
N LYS A 267 5.16 28.49 8.85
CA LYS A 267 4.75 28.98 10.16
C LYS A 267 5.49 30.30 10.35
N ASN A 268 4.76 31.41 10.35
CA ASN A 268 5.30 32.67 10.83
C ASN A 268 5.60 32.46 12.32
N ASN A 269 6.89 32.38 12.65
CA ASN A 269 7.36 32.47 14.03
C ASN A 269 7.23 33.91 14.52
#